data_AF-A0A2C0ZFA6-F1
#
_entry.id   AF-A0A2C0ZFA6-F1
#
_cell.length_a   1.000
_cell.length_b   1.000
_cell.length_c   1.000
_cell.angle_alpha   90.00
_cell.angle_beta   90.00
_cell.angle_gamma   90.00
#
_symmetry.space_group_name_H-M   'P 1'
#
loop_
_entity.id
_entity.type
_entity.pdbx_description
1 polymer ?
#
loop_
_entity_poly.entity_id
_entity_poly.type
_entity_poly.pdbx_seq_one_letter_code
_entity_poly.pdbx_strand_id
1 'polypeptide(L)' 'MNFEQMEHIVTDANEMSITKAAEKLFISTSGMSQSITQLENKLDIKLIKKTLRQLLKVK' A
#
# COMPACT_ATOMS: atom_id res chain seq x y z
N MET A 1 3.55 14.65 -0.07
CA MET A 1 3.64 14.45 1.38
C MET A 1 2.64 15.35 2.05
N ASN A 2 1.46 14.77 2.27
CA ASN A 2 0.41 15.21 3.17
C ASN A 2 0.20 14.09 4.21
N PHE A 3 -0.50 14.38 5.32
CA PHE A 3 -0.73 13.38 6.38
C PHE A 3 -1.51 12.16 5.90
N GLU A 4 -2.46 12.37 4.99
CA GLU A 4 -3.28 11.32 4.36
C GLU A 4 -2.41 10.24 3.68
N GLN A 5 -1.38 10.63 2.92
CA GLN A 5 -0.42 9.69 2.32
C GLN A 5 0.30 8.84 3.37
N MET A 6 0.62 9.40 4.55
CA MET A 6 1.26 8.65 5.63
C MET A 6 0.29 7.67 6.29
N GLU A 7 -0.97 8.06 6.49
CA GLU A 7 -2.03 7.17 6.99
C GLU A 7 -2.26 5.99 6.04
N HIS A 8 -2.22 6.23 4.72
CA HIS A 8 -2.29 5.17 3.71
C HIS A 8 -1.13 4.18 3.86
N ILE A 9 0.11 4.65 4.04
CA ILE A 9 1.28 3.78 4.25
C ILE A 9 1.13 2.93 5.52
N VAL A 10 0.77 3.56 6.64
CA VAL A 10 0.62 2.87 7.93
C VAL A 10 -0.50 1.82 7.86
N THR A 11 -1.62 2.16 7.22
CA THR A 11 -2.75 1.23 7.07
C THR A 11 -2.40 0.06 6.16
N ASP A 12 -1.72 0.30 5.02
CA ASP A 12 -1.26 -0.79 4.14
C ASP A 12 -0.31 -1.74 4.86
N ALA A 13 0.64 -1.21 5.63
CA ALA A 13 1.58 -2.00 6.40
C ALA A 13 0.89 -2.89 7.46
N ASN A 14 -0.14 -2.36 8.12
CA ASN A 14 -0.91 -3.12 9.12
C ASN A 14 -1.76 -4.22 8.49
N GLU A 15 -2.39 -3.95 7.34
CA GLU A 15 -3.27 -4.92 6.66
C GLU A 15 -2.51 -5.92 5.78
N MET A 16 -1.27 -5.60 5.42
CA MET A 16 -0.44 -6.32 4.43
C MET A 16 -1.19 -6.56 3.12
N SER A 17 -2.11 -5.66 2.76
CA SER A 17 -3.01 -5.78 1.62
C SER A 17 -3.60 -4.42 1.25
N ILE A 18 -3.20 -3.91 0.08
CA ILE A 18 -3.72 -2.65 -0.49
C ILE A 18 -5.25 -2.67 -0.58
N THR A 19 -5.85 -3.82 -0.94
CA THR A 19 -7.31 -3.95 -1.03
C THR A 19 -7.98 -3.76 0.32
N LYS A 20 -7.51 -4.46 1.36
CA LYS A 20 -8.08 -4.34 2.71
C LYS A 20 -7.86 -2.95 3.31
N ALA A 21 -6.70 -2.36 3.07
CA ALA A 21 -6.39 -1.01 3.54
C ALA A 21 -7.30 0.04 2.88
N ALA A 22 -7.54 -0.09 1.57
CA ALA A 22 -8.47 0.79 0.86
C ALA A 22 -9.92 0.64 1.37
N GLU A 23 -10.37 -0.58 1.61
CA GLU A 23 -11.69 -0.85 2.22
C GLU A 23 -11.82 -0.20 3.60
N LYS A 24 -10.79 -0.31 4.45
CA LYS A 24 -10.77 0.25 5.81
C LYS A 24 -10.78 1.78 5.84
N LEU A 25 -10.17 2.40 4.84
CA LEU A 25 -10.13 3.86 4.68
C LEU A 25 -11.28 4.39 3.82
N PHE A 26 -12.19 3.53 3.35
CA PHE A 26 -13.33 3.89 2.48
C PHE A 26 -12.91 4.60 1.19
N ILE A 27 -11.77 4.22 0.60
CA ILE A 27 -11.27 4.74 -0.67
C ILE A 27 -11.17 3.64 -1.73
N SER A 28 -11.00 4.04 -3.00
CA SER A 28 -10.75 3.07 -4.06
C SER A 28 -9.34 2.46 -3.95
N THR A 29 -9.20 1.21 -4.38
CA THR A 29 -7.90 0.52 -4.43
C THR A 29 -6.91 1.23 -5.36
N SER A 30 -7.40 1.83 -6.44
CA SER A 30 -6.59 2.67 -7.34
C SER A 30 -6.14 3.97 -6.66
N GLY A 31 -7.01 4.63 -5.89
CA GLY A 31 -6.68 5.83 -5.11
C GLY A 31 -5.61 5.55 -4.06
N MET A 32 -5.76 4.46 -3.30
CA MET A 32 -4.75 3.96 -2.36
C MET A 32 -3.39 3.74 -3.06
N SER A 33 -3.38 2.99 -4.16
CA SER A 33 -2.16 2.69 -4.91
C SER A 33 -1.49 3.94 -5.49
N GLN A 34 -2.29 4.90 -5.99
CA GLN A 34 -1.78 6.15 -6.54
C GLN A 34 -1.19 7.04 -5.45
N SER A 35 -1.86 7.14 -4.29
CA SER A 35 -1.37 7.87 -3.12
C SER A 35 0.02 7.38 -2.68
N ILE A 36 0.19 6.06 -2.56
CA ILE A 36 1.48 5.45 -2.19
C ILE A 36 2.54 5.76 -3.25
N THR A 37 2.21 5.55 -4.54
CA THR A 37 3.15 5.79 -5.65
C THR A 37 3.61 7.24 -5.72
N GLN A 38 2.70 8.20 -5.50
CA GLN A 38 3.05 9.62 -5.48
C GLN A 38 3.98 9.96 -4.32
N LEU A 39 3.80 9.36 -3.15
CA LEU A 39 4.69 9.56 -2.01
C LEU A 39 6.08 8.98 -2.30
N GLU A 40 6.14 7.73 -2.79
CA GLU A 40 7.39 7.08 -3.20
C GLU A 40 8.18 7.92 -4.22
N ASN A 41 7.51 8.40 -5.27
CA ASN A 41 8.14 9.22 -6.31
C ASN A 41 8.62 10.57 -5.75
N LYS A 42 7.88 11.18 -4.83
CA LYS A 42 8.28 12.45 -4.21
C LYS A 42 9.51 12.29 -3.32
N LEU A 43 9.64 11.13 -2.66
CA LEU A 43 10.76 10.82 -1.76
C LEU A 43 11.92 10.11 -2.46
N ASP A 44 11.77 9.77 -3.74
CA ASP A 44 12.70 8.95 -4.53
C ASP A 44 13.09 7.63 -3.81
N ILE A 45 12.09 6.96 -3.21
CA ILE A 45 12.28 5.71 -2.47
C ILE A 45 11.10 4.77 -2.68
N LYS A 46 11.37 3.45 -2.68
CA LYS A 46 10.33 2.42 -2.60
C LYS A 46 10.05 2.05 -1.15
N LEU A 47 8.82 2.31 -0.71
CA LEU A 47 8.33 2.01 0.63
C LEU A 47 7.64 0.65 0.68
N ILE A 48 6.96 0.25 -0.41
CA ILE A 48 6.13 -0.95 -0.43
C ILE A 48 6.54 -1.86 -1.59
N LYS A 49 6.80 -3.14 -1.27
CA LYS A 49 7.10 -4.17 -2.26
C LYS A 49 5.89 -5.10 -2.42
N LYS A 50 5.32 -5.13 -3.63
CA LYS A 50 4.32 -6.14 -3.97
C LYS A 50 4.99 -7.50 -4.06
N THR A 51 4.62 -8.42 -3.19
CA THR A 51 4.99 -9.83 -3.28
C THR A 51 3.80 -10.62 -3.80
N LEU A 52 3.98 -11.38 -4.89
CA LEU A 52 3.05 -12.45 -5.20
C LEU A 52 3.11 -13.43 -4.02
N ARG A 53 1.97 -13.83 -3.46
CA ARG A 53 1.92 -15.07 -2.68
C ARG A 53 2.29 -16.18 -3.65
N GLN A 54 3.58 -16.45 -3.82
CA GLN A 54 4.00 -17.75 -4.27
C GLN A 54 3.36 -18.70 -3.29
N LEU A 55 2.42 -19.50 -3.79
CA LEU A 55 1.96 -20.69 -3.10
C LEU A 55 3.24 -21.41 -2.71
N LEU A 56 3.62 -21.33 -1.43
CA LEU A 56 4.57 -22.22 -0.82
C LEU A 56 3.93 -23.60 -0.99
N LYS A 57 4.20 -24.24 -2.12
CA LYS A 57 3.99 -25.67 -2.28
C LYS A 57 4.96 -26.28 -1.28
N VAL A 58 4.48 -26.50 -0.06
CA VAL A 58 5.11 -27.34 0.93
C VAL A 58 5.32 -28.67 0.22
N LYS A 59 6.58 -28.97 -0.08
CA LYS A 59 7.03 -30.23 -0.65
C LYS A 59 7.17 -31.25 0.47
#